data_AF-B7IZK0-F1
#
_entry.id   AF-B7IZK0-F1
#
_cell.length_a   1.000
_cell.length_b   1.000
_cell.length_c   1.000
_cell.angle_alpha   90.00
_cell.angle_beta   90.00
_cell.angle_gamma   90.00
#
_symmetry.space_group_name_H-M   'P 1'
#
loop_
_entity.id
_entity.type
_entity.pdbx_description
1 polymer ?
#
loop_
_entity_poly.entity_id
_entity_poly.type
_entity_poly.pdbx_seq_one_letter_code
_entity_poly.pdbx_strand_id
1 'polypeptide(L)'
;MATYTVNQPGSSVATFPASLKRGDKMILNNTSTGRFGVICQWKVPYDGLYTIEAWGAKGGGSFGGKGARMKGDFNLQANQIINLAVGQEGIFTHNGLDFEGGGGGGSFIVRENIPLLIAGGGGGQSSYSSNQNIRGSDGSKEKLPPSIGGGKPSKGEGLGGSHGGGTGGAGGSGFYSNGYNDGGHGTYYGAGGYTYSQGLFGGEGYSGASGSFGGGGGIGGTAGGGGGGYTGGHGAGNASAFSAQGAGSFNTGINQDNESGVQGSHGRIEITFIGSANEPPTKPSLTKQPISKSMNLSNEIVPLEWTASTDPEGNSIAYEMDFYNGTAWISIAKNIIDTNYDCILPSVTTDKAQLRIRANDSENGASEYVLSNIFSVAKQLYVIKDGNINKSYKNGNWEFI
;
A
#
# COMPACT_ATOMS: atom_id res chain seq x y z
N MET A 1 -14.06 -1.87 -7.18
CA MET A 1 -13.24 -1.21 -6.16
C MET A 1 -14.05 -1.11 -4.89
N ALA A 2 -13.70 -1.91 -3.89
CA ALA A 2 -14.28 -1.89 -2.56
C ALA A 2 -13.47 -0.99 -1.63
N THR A 3 -14.12 -0.44 -0.60
CA THR A 3 -13.45 0.27 0.50
C THR A 3 -13.73 -0.47 1.81
N TYR A 4 -12.66 -0.89 2.48
CA TYR A 4 -12.69 -1.63 3.72
C TYR A 4 -12.31 -0.72 4.89
N THR A 5 -13.19 -0.59 5.88
CA THR A 5 -12.84 0.05 7.16
C THR A 5 -12.19 -1.01 8.05
N VAL A 6 -10.88 -0.92 8.22
CA VAL A 6 -10.09 -1.92 8.97
C VAL A 6 -10.38 -1.84 10.46
N ASN A 7 -10.58 -0.64 10.99
CA ASN A 7 -11.05 -0.42 12.35
C ASN A 7 -12.00 0.78 12.40
N GLN A 8 -13.00 0.69 13.28
CA GLN A 8 -13.83 1.84 13.62
C GLN A 8 -12.98 2.87 14.38
N PRO A 9 -13.24 4.19 14.22
CA PRO A 9 -12.58 5.20 15.02
C PRO A 9 -12.67 4.91 16.52
N GLY A 10 -11.53 4.96 17.22
CA GLY A 10 -11.45 4.65 18.65
C GLY A 10 -11.40 3.17 18.99
N SER A 11 -11.34 2.27 18.00
CA SER A 11 -11.19 0.83 18.22
C SER A 11 -9.77 0.35 17.90
N SER A 12 -9.16 -0.37 18.85
CA SER A 12 -7.89 -1.08 18.64
C SER A 12 -8.05 -2.40 17.88
N VAL A 13 -9.28 -2.87 17.67
CA VAL A 13 -9.57 -4.09 16.92
C VAL A 13 -9.49 -3.79 15.42
N ALA A 14 -8.43 -4.29 14.78
CA ALA A 14 -8.22 -4.19 13.34
C ALA A 14 -8.55 -5.51 12.64
N THR A 15 -9.34 -5.46 11.57
CA THR A 15 -9.64 -6.60 10.70
C THR A 15 -9.32 -6.25 9.26
N PHE A 16 -8.29 -6.89 8.72
CA PHE A 16 -7.86 -6.71 7.34
C PHE A 16 -8.64 -7.68 6.42
N PRO A 17 -8.97 -7.27 5.19
CA PRO A 17 -9.59 -8.17 4.23
C PRO A 17 -8.64 -9.30 3.86
N ALA A 18 -9.18 -10.51 3.69
CA ALA A 18 -8.40 -11.70 3.34
C ALA A 18 -7.84 -11.64 1.91
N SER A 19 -8.46 -10.85 1.04
CA SER A 19 -8.02 -10.58 -0.33
C SER A 19 -8.36 -9.15 -0.73
N LEU A 20 -7.56 -8.60 -1.64
CA LEU A 20 -7.72 -7.30 -2.26
C LEU A 20 -7.77 -7.49 -3.78
N LYS A 21 -8.63 -6.72 -4.45
CA LYS A 21 -8.61 -6.56 -5.91
C LYS A 21 -7.98 -5.21 -6.27
N ARG A 22 -7.55 -5.07 -7.52
CA ARG A 22 -7.08 -3.79 -8.04
C ARG A 22 -8.05 -2.65 -7.75
N GLY A 23 -7.53 -1.58 -7.19
CA GLY A 23 -8.25 -0.39 -6.75
C GLY A 23 -9.02 -0.54 -5.44
N ASP A 24 -8.97 -1.69 -4.77
CA ASP A 24 -9.52 -1.82 -3.43
C ASP A 24 -8.70 -1.01 -2.42
N LYS A 25 -9.41 -0.35 -1.50
CA LYS A 25 -8.83 0.55 -0.51
C LYS A 25 -9.13 0.05 0.90
N MET A 26 -8.12 0.09 1.77
CA MET A 26 -8.25 -0.10 3.20
C MET A 26 -8.09 1.24 3.93
N ILE A 27 -8.92 1.50 4.93
CA ILE A 27 -8.87 2.69 5.77
C ILE A 27 -8.64 2.26 7.21
N LEU A 28 -7.57 2.76 7.82
CA LEU A 28 -7.30 2.65 9.25
C LEU A 28 -7.50 4.00 9.92
N ASN A 29 -8.25 3.98 11.02
CA ASN A 29 -8.54 5.11 11.87
C ASN A 29 -7.75 5.04 13.18
N ASN A 30 -7.81 6.10 13.98
CA ASN A 30 -7.25 6.10 15.32
C ASN A 30 -7.79 4.95 16.17
N THR A 31 -6.92 4.34 16.98
CA THR A 31 -7.28 3.18 17.82
C THR A 31 -7.89 3.57 19.17
N SER A 32 -7.73 4.83 19.57
CA SER A 32 -8.21 5.40 20.83
C SER A 32 -8.14 6.93 20.75
N THR A 33 -8.19 7.60 21.90
CA THR A 33 -7.92 9.03 22.09
C THR A 33 -6.86 9.24 23.17
N GLY A 34 -6.13 10.34 23.09
CA GLY A 34 -5.14 10.71 24.11
C GLY A 34 -3.78 10.02 23.94
N ARG A 35 -3.11 9.70 25.05
CA ARG A 35 -1.69 9.30 25.08
C ARG A 35 -1.41 7.91 24.49
N PHE A 36 -2.36 6.99 24.62
CA PHE A 36 -2.18 5.58 24.28
C PHE A 36 -2.92 5.21 23.00
N GLY A 37 -2.39 4.21 22.31
CA GLY A 37 -2.95 3.63 21.10
C GLY A 37 -2.27 2.30 20.79
N VAL A 38 -2.62 1.71 19.65
CA VAL A 38 -2.10 0.41 19.23
C VAL A 38 -1.44 0.54 17.87
N ILE A 39 -0.29 -0.11 17.72
CA ILE A 39 0.36 -0.32 16.42
C ILE A 39 -0.26 -1.59 15.83
N CYS A 40 -1.02 -1.44 14.75
CA CYS A 40 -1.65 -2.55 14.06
C CYS A 40 -0.65 -3.21 13.09
N GLN A 41 -0.66 -4.54 13.01
CA GLN A 41 0.17 -5.27 12.06
C GLN A 41 -0.67 -5.72 10.88
N TRP A 42 -0.23 -5.40 9.68
CA TRP A 42 -0.84 -5.83 8.43
C TRP A 42 0.10 -6.77 7.69
N LYS A 43 -0.41 -7.94 7.30
CA LYS A 43 0.31 -8.88 6.43
C LYS A 43 -0.13 -8.64 4.98
N VAL A 44 0.82 -8.28 4.14
CA VAL A 44 0.57 -7.99 2.72
C VAL A 44 0.04 -9.26 2.02
N PRO A 45 -1.13 -9.22 1.35
CA PRO A 45 -1.73 -10.41 0.75
C PRO A 45 -1.07 -10.80 -0.58
N TYR A 46 -0.60 -9.83 -1.36
CA TYR A 46 -0.05 -10.03 -2.70
C TYR A 46 1.18 -9.17 -2.96
N ASP A 47 2.08 -9.67 -3.80
CA ASP A 47 3.13 -8.84 -4.40
C ASP A 47 2.48 -7.74 -5.24
N GLY A 48 3.06 -6.53 -5.23
CA GLY A 48 2.61 -5.48 -6.13
C GLY A 48 2.79 -4.07 -5.62
N LEU A 49 2.22 -3.14 -6.38
CA LEU A 49 2.25 -1.72 -6.08
C LEU A 49 1.08 -1.33 -5.17
N TYR A 50 1.38 -0.58 -4.13
CA TYR A 50 0.40 -0.06 -3.19
C TYR A 50 0.57 1.46 -3.06
N THR A 51 -0.50 2.21 -3.30
CA THR A 51 -0.53 3.63 -2.93
C THR A 51 -0.87 3.73 -1.45
N ILE A 52 0.04 4.29 -0.67
CA ILE A 52 -0.13 4.50 0.77
C ILE A 52 -0.23 5.99 1.04
N GLU A 53 -1.27 6.38 1.77
CA GLU A 53 -1.51 7.74 2.21
C GLU A 53 -1.67 7.76 3.73
N ALA A 54 -1.02 8.70 4.41
CA ALA A 54 -1.11 8.86 5.85
C ALA A 54 -1.30 10.32 6.23
N TRP A 55 -2.04 10.53 7.31
CA TRP A 55 -2.31 11.85 7.85
C TRP A 55 -1.86 11.88 9.30
N GLY A 56 -1.00 12.83 9.65
CA GLY A 56 -0.66 13.15 11.03
C GLY A 56 -1.86 13.81 11.72
N ALA A 57 -1.93 13.72 13.03
CA ALA A 57 -3.03 14.31 13.78
C ALA A 57 -2.79 15.78 14.12
N LYS A 58 -3.87 16.50 14.37
CA LYS A 58 -3.84 17.88 14.87
C LYS A 58 -3.34 17.95 16.32
N GLY A 59 -2.67 19.05 16.67
CA GLY A 59 -2.35 19.39 18.07
C GLY A 59 -3.60 19.81 18.87
N GLY A 60 -3.50 19.76 20.19
CA GLY A 60 -4.61 20.07 21.08
C GLY A 60 -5.03 21.55 21.03
N GLY A 61 -6.32 21.79 21.22
CA GLY A 61 -6.93 23.12 21.29
C GLY A 61 -7.50 23.60 19.96
N SER A 62 -8.26 24.70 20.00
CA SER A 62 -8.85 25.29 18.79
C SER A 62 -7.78 25.87 17.85
N PHE A 63 -6.63 26.27 18.42
CA PHE A 63 -5.48 26.80 17.69
C PHE A 63 -4.32 25.81 17.61
N GLY A 64 -4.56 24.52 17.85
CA GLY A 64 -3.58 23.47 17.59
C GLY A 64 -3.24 23.40 16.09
N GLY A 65 -1.97 23.18 15.78
CA GLY A 65 -1.51 22.99 14.42
C GLY A 65 -2.13 21.74 13.79
N LYS A 66 -2.44 21.79 12.51
CA LYS A 66 -2.95 20.67 11.73
C LYS A 66 -1.84 19.67 11.40
N GLY A 67 -2.16 18.40 11.25
CA GLY A 67 -1.18 17.39 10.81
C GLY A 67 -0.92 17.42 9.30
N ALA A 68 0.24 16.92 8.89
CA ALA A 68 0.62 16.76 7.49
C ALA A 68 -0.10 15.56 6.85
N ARG A 69 -0.16 15.56 5.52
CA ARG A 69 -0.52 14.41 4.68
C ARG A 69 0.71 13.99 3.87
N MET A 70 0.99 12.69 3.85
CA MET A 70 2.02 12.09 3.00
C MET A 70 1.39 11.02 2.12
N LYS A 71 1.76 10.98 0.84
CA LYS A 71 1.30 9.94 -0.10
C LYS A 71 2.45 9.47 -0.98
N GLY A 72 2.52 8.19 -1.26
CA GLY A 72 3.42 7.65 -2.27
C GLY A 72 3.08 6.20 -2.63
N ASP A 73 3.70 5.72 -3.70
CA ASP A 73 3.55 4.34 -4.14
C ASP A 73 4.73 3.48 -3.69
N PHE A 74 4.43 2.27 -3.23
CA PHE A 74 5.38 1.33 -2.64
C PHE A 74 5.22 -0.06 -3.26
N ASN A 75 6.33 -0.64 -3.70
CA ASN A 75 6.34 -2.05 -4.09
C ASN A 75 6.47 -2.91 -2.82
N LEU A 76 5.44 -3.67 -2.50
CA LEU A 76 5.38 -4.56 -1.34
C LEU A 76 5.32 -6.01 -1.81
N GLN A 77 5.85 -6.91 -0.99
CA GLN A 77 5.83 -8.34 -1.26
C GLN A 77 4.83 -9.05 -0.36
N ALA A 78 4.16 -10.06 -0.89
CA ALA A 78 3.29 -10.96 -0.17
C ALA A 78 4.00 -11.50 1.09
N ASN A 79 3.24 -11.60 2.17
CA ASN A 79 3.71 -12.00 3.50
C ASN A 79 4.62 -11.01 4.23
N GLN A 80 5.00 -9.87 3.63
CA GLN A 80 5.64 -8.79 4.40
C GLN A 80 4.71 -8.29 5.51
N ILE A 81 5.29 -7.99 6.67
CA ILE A 81 4.56 -7.39 7.79
C ILE A 81 4.83 -5.89 7.82
N ILE A 82 3.75 -5.13 7.71
CA ILE A 82 3.76 -3.66 7.79
C ILE A 82 3.10 -3.25 9.09
N ASN A 83 3.82 -2.50 9.92
CA ASN A 83 3.30 -1.91 11.14
C ASN A 83 2.69 -0.55 10.83
N LEU A 84 1.44 -0.37 11.23
CA LEU A 84 0.60 0.79 10.95
C LEU A 84 0.18 1.41 12.29
N ALA A 85 0.52 2.68 12.50
CA ALA A 85 0.11 3.42 13.68
C ALA A 85 -0.54 4.73 13.24
N VAL A 86 -1.75 5.00 13.75
CA VAL A 86 -2.50 6.20 13.42
C VAL A 86 -2.38 7.20 14.56
N GLY A 87 -1.84 8.38 14.27
CA GLY A 87 -1.69 9.45 15.24
C GLY A 87 -3.03 9.95 15.80
N GLN A 88 -3.03 10.36 17.07
CA GLN A 88 -4.23 10.85 17.75
C GLN A 88 -4.17 12.37 17.94
N GLU A 89 -5.32 13.05 17.96
CA GLU A 89 -5.37 14.49 18.24
C GLU A 89 -4.80 14.77 19.64
N GLY A 90 -4.06 15.86 19.76
CA GLY A 90 -3.46 16.30 21.02
C GLY A 90 -4.53 16.59 22.08
N ILE A 91 -4.24 16.30 23.35
CA ILE A 91 -5.17 16.58 24.45
C ILE A 91 -5.13 18.08 24.74
N PHE A 92 -6.28 18.66 25.04
CA PHE A 92 -6.39 20.05 25.47
C PHE A 92 -7.03 20.08 26.85
N THR A 93 -6.43 20.83 27.78
CA THR A 93 -7.00 21.03 29.12
C THR A 93 -7.06 22.50 29.47
N HIS A 94 -7.82 22.80 30.51
CA HIS A 94 -7.97 24.13 31.06
C HIS A 94 -7.60 24.10 32.54
N ASN A 95 -6.59 24.87 32.94
CA ASN A 95 -6.17 24.99 34.34
C ASN A 95 -6.17 26.46 34.78
N GLY A 96 -7.34 26.96 35.17
CA GLY A 96 -7.48 28.32 35.67
C GLY A 96 -7.52 29.36 34.55
N LEU A 97 -6.43 30.11 34.35
CA LEU A 97 -6.38 31.19 33.34
C LEU A 97 -5.70 30.78 32.02
N ASP A 98 -5.06 29.61 32.00
CA ASP A 98 -4.26 29.17 30.87
C ASP A 98 -4.91 27.98 30.12
N PHE A 99 -4.55 27.84 28.85
CA PHE A 99 -5.17 26.96 27.86
C PHE A 99 -4.10 26.33 26.97
N GLU A 100 -3.69 25.11 27.25
CA GLU A 100 -2.61 24.44 26.53
C GLU A 100 -3.07 23.15 25.87
N GLY A 101 -2.51 22.92 24.68
CA GLY A 101 -2.65 21.69 23.94
C GLY A 101 -1.36 20.88 23.96
N GLY A 102 -1.47 19.57 24.21
CA GLY A 102 -0.42 18.62 23.88
C GLY A 102 -0.21 18.54 22.36
N GLY A 103 0.97 18.08 21.96
CA GLY A 103 1.28 17.86 20.56
C GLY A 103 0.43 16.74 19.96
N GLY A 104 0.04 16.90 18.69
CA GLY A 104 -0.63 15.87 17.91
C GLY A 104 0.34 14.77 17.50
N GLY A 105 -0.16 13.53 17.39
CA GLY A 105 0.65 12.38 17.03
C GLY A 105 0.89 12.26 15.53
N GLY A 106 2.06 11.73 15.17
CA GLY A 106 2.34 11.32 13.79
C GLY A 106 1.66 9.99 13.46
N SER A 107 1.44 9.74 12.17
CA SER A 107 1.01 8.43 11.65
C SER A 107 2.19 7.74 10.98
N PHE A 108 2.40 6.45 11.27
CA PHE A 108 3.61 5.71 10.92
C PHE A 108 3.28 4.45 10.12
N ILE A 109 3.98 4.27 9.02
CA ILE A 109 4.00 3.05 8.20
C ILE A 109 5.44 2.55 8.16
N VAL A 110 5.66 1.39 8.76
CA VAL A 110 7.00 0.87 9.06
C VAL A 110 7.09 -0.59 8.65
N ARG A 111 8.15 -0.95 7.92
CA ARG A 111 8.49 -2.33 7.56
C ARG A 111 9.74 -2.74 8.32
N GLU A 112 9.64 -3.74 9.20
CA GLU A 112 10.81 -4.29 9.93
C GLU A 112 11.67 -3.23 10.64
N ASN A 113 11.03 -2.24 11.27
CA ASN A 113 11.66 -1.07 11.92
C ASN A 113 12.29 -0.03 10.97
N ILE A 114 12.10 -0.18 9.66
CA ILE A 114 12.49 0.82 8.66
C ILE A 114 11.25 1.64 8.29
N PRO A 115 11.28 2.98 8.44
CA PRO A 115 10.13 3.81 8.10
C PRO A 115 9.96 3.83 6.58
N LEU A 116 8.74 3.64 6.10
CA LEU A 116 8.37 3.81 4.69
C LEU A 116 7.74 5.19 4.47
N LEU A 117 6.76 5.52 5.32
CA LEU A 117 5.99 6.75 5.23
C LEU A 117 5.56 7.17 6.65
N ILE A 118 5.84 8.43 7.00
CA ILE A 118 5.46 9.02 8.29
C ILE A 118 4.90 10.41 8.01
N ALA A 119 3.65 10.63 8.43
CA ALA A 119 3.02 11.94 8.38
C ALA A 119 3.09 12.61 9.76
N GLY A 120 3.72 13.78 9.83
CA GLY A 120 3.95 14.51 11.08
C GLY A 120 2.68 15.13 11.67
N GLY A 121 2.53 15.04 12.99
CA GLY A 121 1.46 15.70 13.74
C GLY A 121 1.74 17.19 13.97
N GLY A 122 0.69 17.95 14.25
CA GLY A 122 0.80 19.39 14.54
C GLY A 122 1.21 19.70 15.98
N GLY A 123 1.78 20.89 16.20
CA GLY A 123 2.10 21.40 17.53
C GLY A 123 0.85 21.81 18.30
N GLY A 124 0.90 21.69 19.63
CA GLY A 124 -0.21 22.08 20.49
C GLY A 124 -0.37 23.60 20.65
N GLN A 125 -1.58 24.05 20.96
CA GLN A 125 -1.84 25.44 21.32
C GLN A 125 -1.07 25.83 22.58
N SER A 126 -0.54 27.06 22.61
CA SER A 126 -0.04 27.68 23.84
C SER A 126 -0.91 28.88 24.19
N SER A 127 -1.11 29.14 25.48
CA SER A 127 -1.77 30.36 25.91
C SER A 127 -1.12 30.85 27.19
N TYR A 128 -0.90 32.16 27.28
CA TYR A 128 -0.40 32.81 28.49
C TYR A 128 -1.26 34.02 28.82
N SER A 129 -2.00 33.95 29.93
CA SER A 129 -3.11 34.86 30.25
C SER A 129 -4.25 34.79 29.20
N SER A 130 -5.49 34.99 29.63
CA SER A 130 -6.73 34.67 28.87
C SER A 130 -6.90 35.31 27.48
N ASN A 131 -5.96 36.14 27.01
CA ASN A 131 -6.04 36.90 25.76
C ASN A 131 -4.90 36.63 24.75
N GLN A 132 -3.93 35.74 25.03
CA GLN A 132 -2.84 35.45 24.09
C GLN A 132 -2.81 33.96 23.70
N ASN A 133 -3.63 33.60 22.70
CA ASN A 133 -3.59 32.27 22.09
C ASN A 133 -2.51 32.24 21.00
N ILE A 134 -1.46 31.45 21.20
CA ILE A 134 -0.47 31.18 20.17
C ILE A 134 -0.82 29.88 19.46
N ARG A 135 -0.99 30.00 18.15
CA ARG A 135 -1.27 28.87 17.27
C ARG A 135 -0.06 27.92 17.25
N GLY A 136 -0.30 26.64 17.46
CA GLY A 136 0.70 25.61 17.22
C GLY A 136 1.00 25.50 15.72
N SER A 137 2.26 25.30 15.35
CA SER A 137 2.63 25.14 13.95
C SER A 137 2.12 23.81 13.40
N ASP A 138 1.75 23.83 12.13
CA ASP A 138 1.28 22.65 11.42
C ASP A 138 2.42 21.62 11.25
N GLY A 139 2.07 20.34 11.10
CA GLY A 139 2.99 19.30 10.70
C GLY A 139 3.54 19.58 9.30
N SER A 140 4.85 19.37 9.12
CA SER A 140 5.56 19.65 7.87
C SER A 140 5.60 18.42 6.98
N LYS A 141 5.39 18.60 5.67
CA LYS A 141 5.64 17.57 4.64
C LYS A 141 7.13 17.21 4.49
N GLU A 142 8.02 18.07 4.98
CA GLU A 142 9.46 17.85 4.98
C GLU A 142 9.93 17.39 6.36
N LYS A 143 11.14 16.84 6.41
CA LYS A 143 11.87 16.69 7.66
C LYS A 143 12.16 18.09 8.24
N LEU A 144 12.13 18.25 9.55
CA LEU A 144 12.52 19.51 10.15
C LEU A 144 14.05 19.65 10.22
N PRO A 145 14.59 20.85 9.98
CA PRO A 145 16.01 21.10 10.12
C PRO A 145 16.46 21.04 11.60
N PRO A 146 17.77 20.92 11.87
CA PRO A 146 18.34 20.96 13.23
C PRO A 146 18.09 22.28 13.97
N SER A 147 17.74 23.36 13.28
CA SER A 147 17.36 24.63 13.90
C SER A 147 16.06 25.14 13.30
N ILE A 148 15.07 25.37 14.15
CA ILE A 148 13.79 25.98 13.79
C ILE A 148 13.64 27.23 14.65
N GLY A 149 13.18 28.35 14.07
CA GLY A 149 13.02 29.61 14.79
C GLY A 149 12.19 29.43 16.07
N GLY A 150 12.69 29.96 17.19
CA GLY A 150 12.00 29.98 18.48
C GLY A 150 12.53 29.01 19.52
N GLY A 151 13.06 27.83 19.18
CA GLY A 151 13.39 26.77 20.17
C GLY A 151 14.89 26.46 20.36
N LYS A 152 15.20 25.55 21.29
CA LYS A 152 16.49 24.86 21.35
C LYS A 152 16.69 24.00 20.08
N PRO A 153 17.93 23.84 19.57
CA PRO A 153 18.18 23.08 18.36
C PRO A 153 17.59 21.67 18.45
N SER A 154 16.99 21.21 17.34
CA SER A 154 16.58 19.83 17.14
C SER A 154 17.79 18.91 17.29
N LYS A 155 17.55 17.68 17.74
CA LYS A 155 18.61 16.69 17.90
C LYS A 155 19.18 16.21 16.56
N GLY A 156 18.58 16.60 15.43
CA GLY A 156 18.90 16.14 14.09
C GLY A 156 17.80 15.27 13.49
N GLU A 157 18.02 14.82 12.26
CA GLU A 157 17.04 14.02 11.53
C GLU A 157 16.65 12.75 12.31
N GLY A 158 15.35 12.52 12.49
CA GLY A 158 14.88 11.31 13.17
C GLY A 158 14.96 11.35 14.70
N LEU A 159 15.59 12.38 15.30
CA LEU A 159 15.97 12.36 16.72
C LEU A 159 14.98 13.06 17.66
N GLY A 160 13.84 13.55 17.17
CA GLY A 160 12.82 14.14 18.03
C GLY A 160 13.07 15.60 18.37
N GLY A 161 12.02 16.22 18.89
CA GLY A 161 11.98 17.64 19.19
C GLY A 161 12.58 17.99 20.54
N SER A 162 13.07 19.22 20.63
CA SER A 162 13.54 19.81 21.88
C SER A 162 12.40 20.39 22.70
N HIS A 163 12.62 20.51 24.01
CA HIS A 163 11.71 21.19 24.93
C HIS A 163 11.85 22.72 24.80
N GLY A 164 10.84 23.46 25.27
CA GLY A 164 10.80 24.92 25.22
C GLY A 164 11.67 25.63 26.26
N GLY A 165 12.07 24.93 27.33
CA GLY A 165 12.91 25.44 28.42
C GLY A 165 12.15 26.14 29.54
N GLY A 166 12.66 26.00 30.78
CA GLY A 166 12.06 26.59 31.97
C GLY A 166 10.86 25.78 32.45
N THR A 167 9.65 26.29 32.16
CA THR A 167 8.36 25.59 32.30
C THR A 167 7.65 25.46 30.95
N GLY A 168 8.45 25.36 29.88
CA GLY A 168 7.98 25.27 28.50
C GLY A 168 7.42 23.89 28.15
N GLY A 169 6.87 23.77 26.94
CA GLY A 169 6.33 22.51 26.45
C GLY A 169 7.42 21.48 26.19
N ALA A 170 7.07 20.21 26.24
CA ALA A 170 7.98 19.13 25.89
C ALA A 170 8.01 18.88 24.38
N GLY A 171 9.10 18.26 23.91
CA GLY A 171 9.25 17.92 22.49
C GLY A 171 8.44 16.69 22.09
N GLY A 172 7.97 16.63 20.85
CA GLY A 172 7.44 15.40 20.28
C GLY A 172 8.56 14.43 19.88
N SER A 173 8.25 13.14 19.78
CA SER A 173 9.22 12.13 19.38
C SER A 173 9.57 12.21 17.90
N GLY A 174 10.80 11.79 17.62
CA GLY A 174 11.21 11.39 16.29
C GLY A 174 11.11 9.88 16.14
N PHE A 175 11.48 9.39 14.96
CA PHE A 175 11.45 7.96 14.69
C PHE A 175 12.53 7.16 15.45
N TYR A 176 13.68 7.77 15.75
CA TYR A 176 14.82 7.09 16.38
C TYR A 176 15.03 7.49 17.84
N SER A 177 14.53 8.64 18.30
CA SER A 177 14.57 8.96 19.73
C SER A 177 13.41 9.80 20.22
N ASN A 178 13.18 9.71 21.52
CA ASN A 178 12.15 10.45 22.23
C ASN A 178 12.36 11.96 22.11
N GLY A 179 11.25 12.68 22.28
CA GLY A 179 11.31 14.11 22.50
C GLY A 179 11.94 14.44 23.86
N TYR A 180 12.44 15.66 24.01
CA TYR A 180 12.96 16.12 25.29
C TYR A 180 11.85 16.37 26.31
N ASN A 181 12.10 15.93 27.54
CA ASN A 181 11.35 16.36 28.73
C ASN A 181 11.73 17.79 29.10
N ASP A 182 10.84 18.50 29.79
CA ASP A 182 11.16 19.76 30.48
C ASP A 182 11.24 19.52 32.00
N GLY A 183 12.44 19.65 32.56
CA GLY A 183 12.75 19.33 33.97
C GLY A 183 13.66 20.33 34.68
N GLY A 184 13.71 21.58 34.21
CA GLY A 184 14.76 22.55 34.56
C GLY A 184 14.81 23.08 36.00
N HIS A 185 13.78 22.85 36.84
CA HIS A 185 13.67 23.51 38.15
C HIS A 185 13.29 22.57 39.32
N GLY A 186 13.77 21.32 39.31
CA GLY A 186 13.53 20.36 40.39
C GLY A 186 12.08 19.83 40.46
N THR A 187 11.24 20.21 39.49
CA THR A 187 9.87 19.75 39.29
C THR A 187 9.67 19.38 37.82
N TYR A 188 8.85 18.37 37.57
CA TYR A 188 8.59 17.80 36.25
C TYR A 188 7.46 18.58 35.57
N TYR A 189 7.76 19.32 34.50
CA TYR A 189 6.78 20.15 33.79
C TYR A 189 6.26 19.52 32.49
N GLY A 190 6.87 18.46 31.98
CA GLY A 190 6.32 17.74 30.83
C GLY A 190 7.27 16.70 30.29
N ALA A 191 6.71 15.58 29.83
CA ALA A 191 7.42 14.52 29.14
C ALA A 191 7.45 14.76 27.63
N GLY A 192 8.56 14.41 27.01
CA GLY A 192 8.60 14.24 25.58
C GLY A 192 7.80 13.03 25.13
N GLY A 193 7.37 13.05 23.87
CA GLY A 193 6.77 11.88 23.25
C GLY A 193 7.76 10.71 23.17
N TYR A 194 7.23 9.49 23.16
CA TYR A 194 8.00 8.26 23.03
C TYR A 194 8.16 7.85 21.56
N THR A 195 9.32 7.29 21.25
CA THR A 195 9.68 6.83 19.90
C THR A 195 8.89 5.58 19.47
N TYR A 196 9.01 5.21 18.19
CA TYR A 196 8.39 4.01 17.62
C TYR A 196 8.75 2.73 18.38
N SER A 197 10.02 2.53 18.70
CA SER A 197 10.48 1.35 19.47
C SER A 197 10.01 1.34 20.94
N GLN A 198 9.39 2.43 21.41
CA GLN A 198 8.81 2.55 22.75
C GLN A 198 7.28 2.72 22.71
N GLY A 199 6.65 2.29 21.62
CA GLY A 199 5.20 2.20 21.50
C GLY A 199 4.50 3.51 21.11
N LEU A 200 5.21 4.54 20.67
CA LEU A 200 4.63 5.81 20.19
C LEU A 200 3.72 6.53 21.20
N PHE A 201 3.88 6.27 22.50
CA PHE A 201 3.07 6.94 23.51
C PHE A 201 3.32 8.44 23.49
N GLY A 202 2.27 9.22 23.72
CA GLY A 202 2.43 10.64 23.99
C GLY A 202 3.19 10.91 25.29
N GLY A 203 3.73 12.12 25.43
CA GLY A 203 4.39 12.56 26.65
C GLY A 203 3.40 13.08 27.68
N GLU A 204 3.59 12.75 28.96
CA GLU A 204 2.74 13.27 30.05
C GLU A 204 2.93 14.78 30.21
N GLY A 205 1.84 15.56 30.23
CA GLY A 205 1.91 17.01 30.42
C GLY A 205 1.83 17.44 31.89
N TYR A 206 2.29 18.66 32.18
CA TYR A 206 1.97 19.31 33.46
C TYR A 206 0.45 19.33 33.66
N SER A 207 -0.04 19.02 34.86
CA SER A 207 -1.47 19.14 35.22
C SER A 207 -2.48 18.38 34.31
N GLY A 208 -2.02 17.37 33.56
CA GLY A 208 -2.86 16.36 32.88
C GLY A 208 -3.07 16.52 31.37
N ALA A 209 -2.62 17.59 30.73
CA ALA A 209 -2.70 17.74 29.25
C ALA A 209 -1.52 17.08 28.54
N SER A 210 -1.65 15.78 28.30
CA SER A 210 -0.57 15.00 27.69
C SER A 210 -0.54 15.15 26.16
N GLY A 211 0.63 14.92 25.58
CA GLY A 211 0.75 14.64 24.17
C GLY A 211 0.00 13.36 23.82
N SER A 212 -0.30 13.17 22.54
CA SER A 212 -1.11 12.05 22.09
C SER A 212 -0.28 10.91 21.47
N PHE A 213 -0.91 9.74 21.34
CA PHE A 213 -0.35 8.60 20.63
C PHE A 213 0.07 8.97 19.22
N GLY A 214 1.21 8.43 18.78
CA GLY A 214 1.96 8.94 17.64
C GLY A 214 3.10 9.88 18.08
N GLY A 215 3.42 9.90 19.38
CA GLY A 215 4.61 10.57 19.91
C GLY A 215 4.49 12.07 20.15
N GLY A 216 3.30 12.61 20.39
CA GLY A 216 3.15 14.03 20.76
C GLY A 216 3.82 14.34 22.10
N GLY A 217 4.41 15.53 22.25
CA GLY A 217 4.95 16.03 23.51
C GLY A 217 3.84 16.54 24.46
N GLY A 218 4.06 16.41 25.76
CA GLY A 218 3.18 16.97 26.78
C GLY A 218 3.26 18.50 26.90
N ILE A 219 2.23 19.12 27.46
CA ILE A 219 2.27 20.54 27.80
C ILE A 219 3.29 20.82 28.90
N GLY A 220 3.77 22.07 28.92
CA GLY A 220 4.47 22.70 30.04
C GLY A 220 3.50 23.42 30.97
N GLY A 221 4.02 24.35 31.78
CA GLY A 221 3.19 25.14 32.70
C GLY A 221 2.26 26.16 32.01
N THR A 222 2.64 26.67 30.84
CA THR A 222 1.86 27.65 30.03
C THR A 222 2.09 27.50 28.52
N ALA A 223 2.55 26.32 28.11
CA ALA A 223 3.22 26.11 26.83
C ALA A 223 2.79 24.78 26.19
N GLY A 224 2.41 24.83 24.92
CA GLY A 224 1.96 23.67 24.16
C GLY A 224 3.09 22.67 23.84
N GLY A 225 2.72 21.40 23.69
CA GLY A 225 3.66 20.33 23.36
C GLY A 225 3.96 20.23 21.87
N GLY A 226 5.16 19.77 21.52
CA GLY A 226 5.57 19.57 20.12
C GLY A 226 4.91 18.35 19.47
N GLY A 227 4.61 18.42 18.17
CA GLY A 227 4.01 17.30 17.43
C GLY A 227 4.92 16.08 17.31
N GLY A 228 4.37 14.87 17.21
CA GLY A 228 5.13 13.64 16.94
C GLY A 228 5.29 13.35 15.45
N GLY A 229 6.39 12.70 15.03
CA GLY A 229 6.61 12.37 13.62
C GLY A 229 8.01 11.81 13.35
N TYR A 230 8.57 12.07 12.17
CA TYR A 230 9.91 11.59 11.84
C TYR A 230 10.98 12.36 12.63
N THR A 231 10.96 13.69 12.57
CA THR A 231 11.92 14.55 13.28
C THR A 231 11.44 15.04 14.65
N GLY A 232 10.14 14.94 14.94
CA GLY A 232 9.52 15.51 16.14
C GLY A 232 9.52 17.03 16.16
N GLY A 233 8.44 17.62 16.66
CA GLY A 233 8.26 19.05 16.82
C GLY A 233 8.78 19.54 18.18
N HIS A 234 9.24 20.78 18.22
CA HIS A 234 9.64 21.44 19.47
C HIS A 234 8.44 21.81 20.33
N GLY A 235 8.60 21.68 21.65
CA GLY A 235 7.65 22.27 22.59
C GLY A 235 7.74 23.80 22.59
N ALA A 236 6.65 24.48 22.94
CA ALA A 236 6.57 25.93 23.00
C ALA A 236 7.39 26.52 24.16
N GLY A 237 7.80 27.78 24.01
CA GLY A 237 8.52 28.51 25.05
C GLY A 237 7.66 28.84 26.26
N ASN A 238 8.30 28.99 27.43
CA ASN A 238 7.65 29.51 28.63
C ASN A 238 6.92 30.84 28.34
N ALA A 239 5.74 31.02 28.96
CA ALA A 239 4.90 32.21 28.79
C ALA A 239 4.61 32.53 27.31
N SER A 240 4.49 31.49 26.48
CA SER A 240 4.21 31.63 25.06
C SER A 240 5.27 32.46 24.30
N ALA A 241 6.55 32.39 24.70
CA ALA A 241 7.63 33.10 24.01
C ALA A 241 7.79 32.71 22.52
N PHE A 242 7.37 31.50 22.16
CA PHE A 242 7.30 30.99 20.79
C PHE A 242 6.32 29.80 20.73
N SER A 243 5.77 29.53 19.54
CA SER A 243 4.80 28.46 19.30
C SER A 243 5.39 27.07 19.45
N ALA A 244 4.56 26.10 19.83
CA ALA A 244 4.90 24.68 19.68
C ALA A 244 4.98 24.36 18.19
N GLN A 245 5.96 23.55 17.80
CA GLN A 245 6.17 23.19 16.42
C GLN A 245 5.49 21.86 16.09
N GLY A 246 4.93 21.76 14.88
CA GLY A 246 4.54 20.47 14.30
C GLY A 246 5.77 19.66 13.93
N ALA A 247 5.62 18.35 13.77
CA ALA A 247 6.69 17.44 13.40
C ALA A 247 6.96 17.43 11.90
N GLY A 248 8.18 17.07 11.52
CA GLY A 248 8.52 16.78 10.14
C GLY A 248 8.17 15.35 9.73
N SER A 249 7.88 15.20 8.44
CA SER A 249 7.43 13.96 7.81
C SER A 249 8.55 13.22 7.08
N PHE A 250 8.26 12.01 6.60
CA PHE A 250 9.18 11.16 5.84
C PHE A 250 8.41 10.33 4.81
N ASN A 251 8.96 10.17 3.61
CA ASN A 251 8.33 9.39 2.54
C ASN A 251 9.41 8.86 1.56
N THR A 252 9.52 7.54 1.43
CA THR A 252 10.42 6.87 0.48
C THR A 252 9.71 6.35 -0.78
N GLY A 253 8.39 6.52 -0.86
CA GLY A 253 7.60 6.11 -2.00
C GLY A 253 7.93 6.92 -3.25
N ILE A 254 7.59 6.38 -4.40
CA ILE A 254 7.59 7.12 -5.68
C ILE A 254 6.25 7.84 -5.85
N ASN A 255 6.12 8.69 -6.88
CA ASN A 255 4.89 9.44 -7.18
C ASN A 255 4.35 10.21 -5.97
N GLN A 256 5.25 10.86 -5.24
CA GLN A 256 4.89 11.51 -3.99
C GLN A 256 3.96 12.70 -4.21
N ASP A 257 2.96 12.80 -3.35
CA ASP A 257 2.07 13.96 -3.25
C ASP A 257 1.85 14.26 -1.77
N ASN A 258 2.61 15.23 -1.26
CA ASN A 258 2.73 15.51 0.16
C ASN A 258 2.30 16.95 0.46
N GLU A 259 1.61 17.16 1.58
CA GLU A 259 1.04 18.46 1.95
C GLU A 259 1.15 18.71 3.46
N SER A 260 1.63 19.90 3.83
CA SER A 260 1.71 20.32 5.24
C SER A 260 0.34 20.80 5.73
N GLY A 261 -0.01 20.54 7.00
CA GLY A 261 -1.10 21.25 7.68
C GLY A 261 -2.52 21.07 7.15
N VAL A 262 -2.90 19.88 6.71
CA VAL A 262 -4.25 19.62 6.16
C VAL A 262 -5.18 18.87 7.10
N GLN A 263 -4.66 18.10 8.05
CA GLN A 263 -5.50 17.26 8.92
C GLN A 263 -5.86 17.96 10.24
N GLY A 264 -7.15 18.26 10.39
CA GLY A 264 -7.70 18.99 11.54
C GLY A 264 -8.28 18.13 12.66
N SER A 265 -8.02 16.83 12.67
CA SER A 265 -8.52 15.88 13.69
C SER A 265 -7.48 14.77 13.93
N HIS A 266 -7.90 13.61 14.44
CA HIS A 266 -7.08 12.39 14.44
C HIS A 266 -6.47 12.11 13.07
N GLY A 267 -5.35 11.38 13.05
CA GLY A 267 -4.78 10.86 11.83
C GLY A 267 -5.67 9.79 11.19
N ARG A 268 -5.26 9.35 10.01
CA ARG A 268 -5.75 8.13 9.36
C ARG A 268 -4.65 7.55 8.48
N ILE A 269 -4.84 6.33 8.00
CA ILE A 269 -4.01 5.70 6.97
C ILE A 269 -4.94 5.10 5.92
N GLU A 270 -4.64 5.31 4.65
CA GLU A 270 -5.33 4.72 3.52
C GLU A 270 -4.31 3.94 2.68
N ILE A 271 -4.63 2.69 2.35
CA ILE A 271 -3.80 1.82 1.52
C ILE A 271 -4.65 1.33 0.37
N THR A 272 -4.26 1.66 -0.85
CA THR A 272 -4.95 1.21 -2.07
C THR A 272 -4.06 0.19 -2.78
N PHE A 273 -4.59 -1.01 -3.03
CA PHE A 273 -3.88 -2.01 -3.84
C PHE A 273 -4.02 -1.64 -5.30
N ILE A 274 -2.90 -1.43 -5.98
CA ILE A 274 -2.89 -1.03 -7.40
C ILE A 274 -2.76 -2.26 -8.31
N GLY A 275 -2.43 -3.43 -7.77
CA GLY A 275 -2.22 -4.67 -8.53
C GLY A 275 -0.81 -5.21 -8.35
N SER A 276 -0.60 -6.46 -8.75
CA SER A 276 0.75 -6.97 -9.04
C SER A 276 1.37 -6.15 -10.18
N ALA A 277 2.69 -6.16 -10.34
CA ALA A 277 3.32 -5.49 -11.49
C ALA A 277 2.73 -5.99 -12.82
N ASN A 278 2.29 -7.25 -12.86
CA ASN A 278 1.62 -7.89 -13.99
C ASN A 278 0.59 -8.93 -13.49
N GLU A 279 -0.67 -8.84 -13.91
CA GLU A 279 -1.71 -9.84 -13.68
C GLU A 279 -1.94 -10.69 -14.94
N PRO A 280 -2.27 -11.99 -14.84
CA PRO A 280 -2.52 -12.80 -16.04
C PRO A 280 -3.71 -12.29 -16.87
N PRO A 281 -3.67 -12.43 -18.20
CA PRO A 281 -4.78 -12.05 -19.08
C PRO A 281 -6.07 -12.83 -18.79
N THR A 282 -7.20 -12.27 -19.20
CA THR A 282 -8.48 -12.99 -19.17
C THR A 282 -8.43 -14.23 -20.06
N LYS A 283 -9.05 -15.32 -19.59
CA LYS A 283 -9.12 -16.60 -20.30
C LYS A 283 -9.93 -16.45 -21.60
N PRO A 284 -9.40 -16.86 -22.76
CA PRO A 284 -10.17 -16.84 -24.01
C PRO A 284 -11.29 -17.88 -23.99
N SER A 285 -12.35 -17.63 -24.77
CA SER A 285 -13.46 -18.57 -24.97
C SER A 285 -13.55 -18.96 -26.44
N LEU A 286 -13.57 -20.27 -26.74
CA LEU A 286 -13.66 -20.77 -28.11
C LEU A 286 -15.06 -20.48 -28.70
N THR A 287 -15.09 -19.74 -29.81
CA THR A 287 -16.29 -19.46 -30.61
C THR A 287 -16.41 -20.41 -31.81
N LYS A 288 -15.27 -20.92 -32.29
CA LYS A 288 -15.20 -21.98 -33.29
C LYS A 288 -14.12 -22.98 -32.91
N GLN A 289 -14.47 -24.26 -33.02
CA GLN A 289 -13.65 -25.36 -32.56
C GLN A 289 -14.04 -26.64 -33.31
N PRO A 290 -13.23 -27.70 -33.27
CA PRO A 290 -13.56 -28.99 -33.87
C PRO A 290 -14.90 -29.50 -33.36
N ILE A 291 -15.67 -30.13 -34.24
CA ILE A 291 -16.92 -30.80 -33.86
C ILE A 291 -16.54 -32.01 -33.01
N SER A 292 -17.25 -32.21 -31.89
CA SER A 292 -17.02 -33.35 -31.00
C SER A 292 -17.10 -34.67 -31.77
N LYS A 293 -16.08 -35.52 -31.59
CA LYS A 293 -15.94 -36.84 -32.25
C LYS A 293 -15.90 -36.80 -33.78
N SER A 294 -15.66 -35.63 -34.39
CA SER A 294 -15.38 -35.56 -35.82
C SER A 294 -14.10 -36.31 -36.17
N MET A 295 -14.00 -36.79 -37.41
CA MET A 295 -12.79 -37.37 -37.97
C MET A 295 -12.19 -36.37 -38.96
N ASN A 296 -10.92 -36.04 -38.76
CA ASN A 296 -10.16 -35.15 -39.62
C ASN A 296 -8.91 -35.89 -40.11
N LEU A 297 -8.37 -35.46 -41.24
CA LEU A 297 -7.16 -36.04 -41.80
C LEU A 297 -5.92 -35.28 -41.34
N SER A 298 -4.79 -35.98 -41.22
CA SER A 298 -3.49 -35.34 -41.05
C SER A 298 -3.24 -34.32 -42.17
N ASN A 299 -2.65 -33.18 -41.82
CA ASN A 299 -2.44 -32.02 -42.69
C ASN A 299 -3.71 -31.30 -43.18
N GLU A 300 -4.89 -31.72 -42.71
CA GLU A 300 -6.11 -30.94 -42.89
C GLU A 300 -6.06 -29.68 -42.01
N ILE A 301 -6.70 -28.62 -42.49
CA ILE A 301 -6.83 -27.37 -41.76
C ILE A 301 -8.09 -27.42 -40.90
N VAL A 302 -7.92 -27.24 -39.60
CA VAL A 302 -9.00 -27.10 -38.64
C VAL A 302 -9.00 -25.69 -38.07
N PRO A 303 -9.96 -24.82 -38.48
CA PRO A 303 -10.02 -23.44 -38.02
C PRO A 303 -10.49 -23.36 -36.57
N LEU A 304 -9.77 -22.62 -35.74
CA LEU A 304 -10.19 -22.21 -34.40
C LEU A 304 -10.42 -20.71 -34.37
N GLU A 305 -11.45 -20.29 -33.65
CA GLU A 305 -11.75 -18.89 -33.36
C GLU A 305 -12.08 -18.76 -31.88
N TRP A 306 -11.71 -17.63 -31.27
CA TRP A 306 -11.96 -17.36 -29.85
C TRP A 306 -12.27 -15.89 -29.60
N THR A 307 -12.73 -15.59 -28.38
CA THR A 307 -12.91 -14.21 -27.91
C THR A 307 -11.56 -13.56 -27.60
N ALA A 308 -11.39 -12.28 -27.95
CA ALA A 308 -10.25 -11.49 -27.51
C ALA A 308 -10.14 -11.50 -25.98
N SER A 309 -8.91 -11.65 -25.50
CA SER A 309 -8.54 -11.56 -24.09
C SER A 309 -8.11 -10.14 -23.80
N THR A 310 -8.23 -9.76 -22.53
CA THR A 310 -7.86 -8.45 -22.02
C THR A 310 -6.90 -8.64 -20.88
N ASP A 311 -5.92 -7.77 -20.80
CA ASP A 311 -5.01 -7.69 -19.68
C ASP A 311 -5.48 -6.62 -18.69
N PRO A 312 -5.49 -6.86 -17.36
CA PRO A 312 -5.85 -5.83 -16.39
C PRO A 312 -4.96 -4.59 -16.46
N GLU A 313 -3.68 -4.73 -16.80
CA GLU A 313 -2.72 -3.63 -16.94
C GLU A 313 -2.71 -3.02 -18.35
N GLY A 314 -3.43 -3.63 -19.30
CA GLY A 314 -3.45 -3.20 -20.70
C GLY A 314 -2.21 -3.64 -21.47
N ASN A 315 -1.46 -4.62 -20.95
CA ASN A 315 -0.33 -5.22 -21.66
C ASN A 315 -0.79 -5.89 -22.97
N SER A 316 0.10 -5.93 -23.96
CA SER A 316 -0.21 -6.53 -25.25
C SER A 316 -0.40 -8.04 -25.12
N ILE A 317 -1.46 -8.57 -25.72
CA ILE A 317 -1.81 -9.98 -25.64
C ILE A 317 -1.33 -10.75 -26.87
N ALA A 318 -0.80 -11.94 -26.64
CA ALA A 318 -0.62 -12.95 -27.67
C ALA A 318 -1.04 -14.34 -27.17
N TYR A 319 -1.45 -15.22 -28.09
CA TYR A 319 -1.91 -16.56 -27.78
C TYR A 319 -0.88 -17.62 -28.13
N GLU A 320 -0.93 -18.72 -27.39
CA GLU A 320 -0.28 -19.96 -27.78
C GLU A 320 -1.28 -21.11 -27.83
N MET A 321 -1.04 -22.01 -28.78
CA MET A 321 -1.89 -23.15 -29.07
C MET A 321 -1.07 -24.43 -29.06
N ASP A 322 -1.62 -25.45 -28.40
CA ASP A 322 -1.07 -26.79 -28.41
C ASP A 322 -2.12 -27.80 -28.88
N PHE A 323 -1.63 -28.91 -29.42
CA PHE A 323 -2.41 -30.06 -29.86
C PHE A 323 -2.04 -31.29 -29.04
N TYR A 324 -3.03 -32.00 -28.53
CA TYR A 324 -2.86 -33.27 -27.88
C TYR A 324 -2.89 -34.39 -28.90
N ASN A 325 -1.79 -35.13 -29.04
CA ASN A 325 -1.67 -36.20 -30.03
C ASN A 325 -2.19 -37.57 -29.52
N GLY A 326 -2.81 -37.61 -28.34
CA GLY A 326 -3.24 -38.83 -27.66
C GLY A 326 -2.32 -39.26 -26.51
N THR A 327 -1.06 -38.80 -26.50
CA THR A 327 -0.08 -39.09 -25.43
C THR A 327 0.53 -37.84 -24.81
N ALA A 328 0.74 -36.78 -25.58
CA ALA A 328 1.35 -35.54 -25.13
C ALA A 328 0.77 -34.32 -25.84
N TRP A 329 0.86 -33.17 -25.16
CA TRP A 329 0.63 -31.86 -25.76
C TRP A 329 1.86 -31.43 -26.57
N ILE A 330 1.66 -31.05 -27.82
CA ILE A 330 2.68 -30.53 -28.72
C ILE A 330 2.32 -29.10 -29.12
N SER A 331 3.30 -28.20 -29.10
CA SER A 331 3.06 -26.80 -29.48
C SER A 331 2.81 -26.71 -30.99
N ILE A 332 1.71 -26.06 -31.35
CA ILE A 332 1.32 -25.78 -32.74
C ILE A 332 1.78 -24.39 -33.14
N ALA A 333 1.51 -23.41 -32.28
CA ALA A 333 1.78 -22.01 -32.57
C ALA A 333 1.94 -21.20 -31.28
N LYS A 334 2.75 -20.15 -31.39
CA LYS A 334 2.99 -19.16 -30.34
C LYS A 334 2.94 -17.78 -30.95
N ASN A 335 2.76 -16.77 -30.10
CA ASN A 335 2.72 -15.37 -30.50
C ASN A 335 1.61 -15.05 -31.52
N ILE A 336 0.48 -15.75 -31.46
CA ILE A 336 -0.69 -15.45 -32.29
C ILE A 336 -1.29 -14.14 -31.77
N ILE A 337 -1.41 -13.12 -32.60
CA ILE A 337 -2.00 -11.81 -32.22
C ILE A 337 -3.46 -11.66 -32.65
N ASP A 338 -3.92 -12.52 -33.56
CA ASP A 338 -5.30 -12.61 -33.99
C ASP A 338 -6.14 -13.46 -33.02
N THR A 339 -7.45 -13.38 -33.17
CA THR A 339 -8.42 -14.19 -32.42
C THR A 339 -8.89 -15.43 -33.19
N ASN A 340 -8.09 -15.86 -34.16
CA ASN A 340 -8.33 -17.04 -34.98
C ASN A 340 -6.99 -17.68 -35.39
N TYR A 341 -7.04 -18.97 -35.71
CA TYR A 341 -5.89 -19.69 -36.27
C TYR A 341 -6.35 -20.92 -37.06
N ASP A 342 -5.80 -21.05 -38.26
CA ASP A 342 -5.99 -22.22 -39.13
C ASP A 342 -4.98 -23.31 -38.73
N CYS A 343 -5.41 -24.23 -37.85
CA CYS A 343 -4.55 -25.28 -37.34
C CYS A 343 -4.34 -26.37 -38.40
N ILE A 344 -3.14 -26.47 -38.95
CA ILE A 344 -2.73 -27.62 -39.77
C ILE A 344 -2.48 -28.81 -38.84
N LEU A 345 -3.30 -29.86 -38.97
CA LEU A 345 -3.23 -31.01 -38.06
C LEU A 345 -1.91 -31.78 -38.23
N PRO A 346 -1.19 -32.06 -37.12
CA PRO A 346 0.01 -32.88 -37.15
C PRO A 346 -0.24 -34.27 -37.74
N SER A 347 0.78 -34.86 -38.37
CA SER A 347 0.67 -36.18 -38.99
C SER A 347 0.68 -37.32 -37.95
N VAL A 348 -0.46 -37.54 -37.33
CA VAL A 348 -0.67 -38.54 -36.27
C VAL A 348 -1.90 -39.41 -36.56
N THR A 349 -2.04 -40.52 -35.82
CA THR A 349 -3.28 -41.29 -35.78
C THR A 349 -3.72 -41.37 -34.32
N THR A 350 -4.87 -40.80 -33.98
CA THR A 350 -5.39 -40.78 -32.60
C THR A 350 -6.90 -40.51 -32.59
N ASP A 351 -7.61 -41.09 -31.64
CA ASP A 351 -9.03 -40.85 -31.35
C ASP A 351 -9.24 -39.86 -30.19
N LYS A 352 -8.14 -39.33 -29.65
CA LYS A 352 -8.10 -38.44 -28.49
C LYS A 352 -7.58 -37.05 -28.85
N ALA A 353 -7.59 -36.66 -30.11
CA ALA A 353 -7.07 -35.35 -30.51
C ALA A 353 -7.86 -34.23 -29.83
N GLN A 354 -7.14 -33.24 -29.32
CA GLN A 354 -7.73 -32.07 -28.67
C GLN A 354 -6.80 -30.88 -28.85
N LEU A 355 -7.36 -29.68 -28.95
CA LEU A 355 -6.60 -28.44 -28.98
C LEU A 355 -6.78 -27.71 -27.66
N ARG A 356 -5.76 -26.95 -27.26
CA ARG A 356 -5.86 -26.01 -26.15
C ARG A 356 -5.25 -24.69 -26.55
N ILE A 357 -5.80 -23.60 -26.02
CA ILE A 357 -5.30 -22.25 -26.23
C ILE A 357 -5.33 -21.46 -24.93
N ARG A 358 -4.37 -20.55 -24.75
CA ARG A 358 -4.36 -19.56 -23.67
C ARG A 358 -3.80 -18.24 -24.15
N ALA A 359 -4.11 -17.17 -23.43
CA ALA A 359 -3.53 -15.85 -23.63
C ALA A 359 -2.28 -15.69 -22.76
N ASN A 360 -1.29 -14.96 -23.28
CA ASN A 360 -0.11 -14.49 -22.55
C ASN A 360 0.00 -12.97 -22.75
N ASP A 361 0.44 -12.25 -21.73
CA ASP A 361 0.79 -10.84 -21.85
C ASP A 361 2.29 -10.65 -22.19
N SER A 362 2.70 -9.40 -22.41
CA SER A 362 4.09 -9.01 -22.69
C SER A 362 5.04 -9.08 -21.49
N GLU A 363 4.54 -9.36 -20.29
CA GLU A 363 5.30 -9.41 -19.04
C GLU A 363 5.30 -10.82 -18.39
N ASN A 364 5.06 -11.86 -19.21
CA ASN A 364 5.08 -13.28 -18.87
C ASN A 364 3.93 -13.78 -17.97
N GLY A 365 2.84 -13.04 -17.84
CA GLY A 365 1.60 -13.57 -17.28
C GLY A 365 0.83 -14.39 -18.32
N ALA A 366 0.15 -15.43 -17.87
CA ALA A 366 -0.54 -16.38 -18.74
C ALA A 366 -1.87 -16.82 -18.15
N SER A 367 -2.93 -16.77 -18.96
CA SER A 367 -4.24 -17.28 -18.58
C SER A 367 -4.20 -18.80 -18.41
N GLU A 368 -5.23 -19.35 -17.78
CA GLU A 368 -5.49 -20.78 -17.91
C GLU A 368 -5.76 -21.17 -19.38
N TYR A 369 -5.51 -22.44 -19.69
CA TYR A 369 -5.92 -23.02 -20.97
C TYR A 369 -7.45 -23.19 -21.06
N VAL A 370 -8.00 -22.89 -22.23
CA VAL A 370 -9.31 -23.39 -22.68
C VAL A 370 -9.08 -24.58 -23.62
N LEU A 371 -9.89 -25.62 -23.46
CA LEU A 371 -9.81 -26.86 -24.23
C LEU A 371 -10.89 -26.89 -25.30
N SER A 372 -10.56 -27.40 -26.49
CA SER A 372 -11.54 -27.71 -27.51
C SER A 372 -12.30 -29.00 -27.21
N ASN A 373 -13.32 -29.30 -28.00
CA ASN A 373 -13.85 -30.67 -28.09
C ASN A 373 -12.75 -31.67 -28.47
N ILE A 374 -12.92 -32.92 -28.04
CA ILE A 374 -12.11 -34.06 -28.49
C ILE A 374 -12.61 -34.51 -29.86
N PHE A 375 -11.67 -34.82 -30.77
CA PHE A 375 -11.90 -35.31 -32.13
C PHE A 375 -10.87 -36.39 -32.50
N SER A 376 -11.00 -36.98 -33.69
CA SER A 376 -10.08 -37.99 -34.21
C SER A 376 -9.25 -37.44 -35.36
N VAL A 377 -7.99 -37.87 -35.44
CA VAL A 377 -7.09 -37.59 -36.57
C VAL A 377 -6.62 -38.92 -37.16
N ALA A 378 -6.75 -39.06 -38.48
CA ALA A 378 -6.25 -40.21 -39.22
C ALA A 378 -5.24 -39.76 -40.29
N LYS A 379 -4.22 -40.59 -40.54
CA LYS A 379 -3.27 -40.32 -41.63
C LYS A 379 -3.98 -40.32 -42.99
N GLN A 380 -3.72 -39.28 -43.77
CA GLN A 380 -4.17 -39.20 -45.16
C GLN A 380 -3.47 -40.30 -45.98
N LEU A 381 -4.26 -41.19 -46.58
CA LEU A 381 -3.78 -42.22 -47.53
C LEU A 381 -4.07 -41.73 -48.95
N TYR A 382 -3.04 -41.61 -49.78
CA TYR A 382 -3.22 -41.40 -51.21
C TYR A 382 -3.55 -42.74 -51.85
N VAL A 383 -4.76 -42.86 -52.40
CA VAL A 383 -5.15 -44.00 -53.23
C VAL A 383 -5.13 -43.55 -54.68
N ILE A 384 -4.30 -44.19 -55.50
CA ILE A 384 -4.32 -43.99 -56.95
C ILE A 384 -5.03 -45.20 -57.56
N LYS A 385 -5.97 -44.92 -58.46
CA LYS A 385 -6.55 -45.90 -59.37
C LYS A 385 -5.96 -45.72 -60.76
N ASP A 386 -5.11 -46.67 -61.16
CA ASP A 386 -4.53 -46.73 -62.50
C ASP A 386 -5.14 -47.94 -63.23
N GLY A 387 -6.18 -47.69 -64.04
CA GLY A 387 -7.01 -48.74 -64.62
C GLY A 387 -7.73 -49.58 -63.55
N ASN A 388 -7.39 -50.87 -63.46
CA ASN A 388 -7.92 -51.84 -62.48
C ASN A 388 -7.05 -51.99 -61.22
N ILE A 389 -5.96 -51.22 -61.11
CA ILE A 389 -5.01 -51.35 -60.01
C ILE A 389 -5.29 -50.26 -58.98
N ASN A 390 -5.62 -50.68 -57.76
CA ASN A 390 -5.67 -49.79 -56.60
C ASN A 390 -4.31 -49.86 -55.89
N LYS A 391 -3.66 -48.71 -55.68
CA LYS A 391 -2.44 -48.62 -54.87
C LYS A 391 -2.63 -47.61 -53.75
N SER A 392 -2.18 -47.94 -52.54
CA SER A 392 -2.06 -47.00 -51.42
C SER A 392 -0.61 -46.57 -51.24
N TYR A 393 -0.36 -45.30 -50.93
CA TYR A 393 0.98 -44.85 -50.55
C TYR A 393 1.16 -44.97 -49.04
N LYS A 394 2.11 -45.81 -48.61
CA LYS A 394 2.42 -46.08 -47.20
C LYS A 394 3.94 -46.18 -47.01
N ASN A 395 4.46 -45.48 -45.99
CA ASN A 395 5.88 -45.52 -45.61
C ASN A 395 6.88 -45.26 -46.75
N GLY A 396 6.56 -44.36 -47.67
CA GLY A 396 7.45 -44.03 -48.80
C GLY A 396 7.26 -44.92 -50.04
N ASN A 397 6.43 -45.97 -49.95
CA ASN A 397 6.22 -46.95 -51.01
C ASN A 397 4.76 -47.02 -51.45
N TRP A 398 4.53 -47.38 -52.71
CA TRP A 398 3.21 -47.73 -53.23
C TRP A 398 2.94 -49.22 -52.97
N GLU A 399 1.92 -49.52 -52.17
CA GLU A 399 1.44 -50.87 -51.87
C GLU A 399 0.15 -51.13 -52.66
N PHE A 400 -0.02 -52.34 -53.22
CA PHE A 400 -1.27 -52.73 -53.87
C PHE A 400 -2.36 -52.95 -52.80
N ILE A 401 -3.58 -52.49 -53.10
CA ILE A 401 -4.77 -52.67 -52.23
C ILE A 401 -5.66 -53.75 -52.80
#